data_AF-A0A926W8A5-F1
#
_entry.id   AF-A0A926W8A5-F1
#
_cell.length_a   1.000
_cell.length_b   1.000
_cell.length_c   1.000
_cell.angle_alpha   90.00
_cell.angle_beta   90.00
_cell.angle_gamma   90.00
#
_symmetry.space_group_name_H-M   'P 1'
#
loop_
_entity.id
_entity.type
_entity.pdbx_description
1 polymer ?
#
loop_
_entity_poly.entity_id
_entity_poly.type
_entity_poly.pdbx_seq_one_letter_code
_entity_poly.pdbx_strand_id
1 'polypeptide(L)'
;MVKAFLTSDIPAHEAQAAVTADSAAESGRESVRILVKGSPRSVKRVIHELYRVGFAEVREWSKPQATGRVNEVIRILTRYVLGE
;
A
#
# COMPACT_ATOMS: atom_id res chain seq x y z
N MET A 1 -4.50 -5.95 55.28
CA MET A 1 -3.62 -6.64 54.32
C MET A 1 -3.51 -5.77 53.08
N VAL A 2 -2.44 -4.99 52.97
CA VAL A 2 -2.23 -4.03 51.87
C VAL A 2 -1.50 -4.78 50.76
N LYS A 3 -2.10 -4.90 49.56
CA LYS A 3 -1.39 -5.39 48.36
C LYS A 3 -1.14 -4.21 47.44
N ALA A 4 0.14 -3.98 47.21
CA ALA A 4 0.72 -2.89 46.47
C ALA A 4 0.23 -2.86 45.01
N PHE A 5 -0.15 -1.66 44.56
CA PHE A 5 -0.25 -1.32 43.14
C PHE A 5 1.14 -0.87 42.69
N LEU A 6 1.86 -1.76 42.01
CA LEU A 6 3.05 -1.36 41.27
C LEU A 6 2.56 -0.74 39.96
N THR A 7 2.70 0.58 39.88
CA THR A 7 2.79 1.30 38.61
C THR A 7 3.90 0.65 37.80
N SER A 8 3.64 0.36 36.53
CA SER A 8 4.69 0.07 35.56
C SER A 8 4.46 1.04 34.43
N ASP A 9 5.28 2.08 34.45
CA ASP A 9 5.42 3.05 33.38
C ASP A 9 5.56 2.31 32.06
N ILE A 10 4.56 2.46 31.19
CA ILE A 10 4.69 2.08 29.78
C ILE A 10 5.48 3.22 29.14
N PRO A 11 6.75 3.04 28.75
CA PRO A 11 7.39 4.04 27.91
C PRO A 11 6.64 4.00 26.58
N ALA A 12 6.17 5.17 26.16
CA ALA A 12 5.69 5.42 24.82
C ALA A 12 6.82 5.11 23.82
N HIS A 13 6.95 3.85 23.42
CA HIS A 13 7.49 3.56 22.11
C HIS A 13 6.29 3.61 21.18
N GLU A 14 6.01 4.83 20.70
CA GLU A 14 5.45 5.01 19.37
C GLU A 14 6.06 3.91 18.51
N ALA A 15 5.23 2.93 18.15
CA ALA A 15 5.49 2.16 16.95
C ALA A 15 5.45 3.21 15.85
N GLN A 16 6.62 3.78 15.58
CA GLN A 16 6.91 4.55 14.41
C GLN A 16 6.59 3.60 13.28
N ALA A 17 5.34 3.68 12.80
CA ALA A 17 5.02 3.33 11.44
C ALA A 17 5.96 4.22 10.65
N ALA A 18 7.11 3.65 10.29
CA ALA A 18 8.07 4.27 9.40
C ALA A 18 7.24 4.63 8.18
N VAL A 19 6.86 5.90 8.13
CA VAL A 19 6.68 6.64 6.91
C VAL A 19 7.89 6.27 6.09
N THR A 20 7.69 5.32 5.18
CA THR A 20 8.56 5.13 4.04
C THR A 20 8.32 6.39 3.21
N ALA A 21 8.90 7.49 3.71
CA ALA A 21 9.01 8.75 3.03
C ALA A 21 9.85 8.42 1.81
N ASP A 22 9.10 8.26 0.73
CA ASP A 22 9.47 8.30 -0.66
C ASP A 22 10.91 8.76 -0.91
N SER A 23 11.88 7.84 -0.84
CA SER A 23 13.29 8.12 -1.17
C SER A 23 13.48 8.50 -2.64
N ALA A 24 12.40 8.60 -3.42
CA ALA A 24 12.39 9.13 -4.78
C ALA A 24 12.29 10.67 -4.85
N ALA A 25 11.88 11.33 -3.76
CA ALA A 25 11.72 12.80 -3.74
C ALA A 25 13.03 13.56 -4.00
N GLU A 26 14.19 12.92 -3.83
CA GLU A 26 15.51 13.51 -4.09
C GLU A 26 15.90 13.54 -5.58
N SER A 27 15.13 12.91 -6.48
CA SER A 27 15.57 12.63 -7.85
C SER A 27 14.81 13.35 -8.98
N GLY A 28 13.96 14.34 -8.66
CA GLY A 28 13.08 14.98 -9.66
C GLY A 28 12.05 14.01 -10.26
N ARG A 29 11.82 12.88 -9.59
CA ARG A 29 10.87 11.85 -10.02
C ARG A 29 9.57 12.00 -9.26
N GLU A 30 8.47 12.02 -10.00
CA GLU A 30 7.12 12.05 -9.48
C GLU A 30 6.54 10.64 -9.39
N SER A 31 5.78 10.38 -8.32
CA SER A 31 5.06 9.12 -8.16
C SER A 31 3.69 9.17 -8.84
N VAL A 32 3.48 8.31 -9.84
CA VAL A 32 2.20 8.09 -10.49
C VAL A 32 1.59 6.80 -9.98
N ARG A 33 0.33 6.87 -9.52
CA ARG A 33 -0.41 5.71 -9.01
C ARG A 33 -1.55 5.35 -9.96
N ILE A 34 -1.60 4.09 -10.37
CA ILE A 34 -2.68 3.51 -11.18
C ILE A 34 -3.52 2.61 -10.27
N LEU A 35 -4.82 2.93 -10.18
CA LEU A 35 -5.76 2.29 -9.27
C LEU A 35 -6.74 1.43 -10.08
N VAL A 36 -6.77 0.13 -9.82
CA VAL A 36 -7.77 -0.78 -10.39
C VAL A 36 -8.68 -1.26 -9.27
N LYS A 37 -9.97 -0.89 -9.36
CA LYS A 37 -10.99 -1.12 -8.34
C LYS A 37 -12.17 -1.88 -8.92
N GLY A 38 -12.69 -2.87 -8.19
CA GLY A 38 -13.86 -3.65 -8.62
C GLY A 38 -13.92 -5.01 -7.93
N SER A 39 -14.64 -5.98 -8.51
CA SER A 39 -14.71 -7.33 -7.95
C SER A 39 -13.32 -8.00 -7.92
N PRO A 40 -13.03 -8.89 -6.94
CA PRO A 40 -11.76 -9.61 -6.90
C PRO A 40 -11.42 -10.33 -8.22
N ARG A 41 -12.42 -10.92 -8.87
CA ARG A 41 -12.26 -11.62 -10.15
C ARG A 41 -11.93 -10.64 -11.28
N SER A 42 -12.67 -9.53 -11.38
CA SER A 42 -12.46 -8.53 -12.43
C SER A 42 -11.10 -7.85 -12.29
N VAL A 43 -10.72 -7.44 -11.07
CA VAL A 43 -9.41 -6.83 -10.79
C VAL A 43 -8.27 -7.78 -11.13
N LYS A 44 -8.37 -9.06 -10.73
CA LYS A 44 -7.38 -10.08 -11.09
C LYS A 44 -7.26 -10.25 -12.61
N ARG A 45 -8.38 -10.23 -13.35
CA ARG A 45 -8.37 -10.36 -14.81
C ARG A 45 -7.67 -9.18 -15.47
N VAL A 46 -8.03 -7.94 -15.11
CA VAL A 46 -7.41 -6.74 -15.68
C VAL A 46 -5.89 -6.75 -15.45
N ILE A 47 -5.43 -7.12 -14.26
CA ILE A 47 -3.99 -7.16 -13.97
C ILE A 47 -3.25 -8.21 -14.80
N HIS A 48 -3.84 -9.38 -15.04
CA HIS A 48 -3.23 -10.36 -15.95
C HIS A 48 -3.26 -9.91 -17.41
N GLU A 49 -4.28 -9.19 -17.84
CA GLU A 49 -4.33 -8.60 -19.18
C GLU A 49 -3.24 -7.53 -19.35
N LEU A 50 -3.04 -6.66 -18.34
CA LEU A 50 -1.96 -5.66 -18.32
C LEU A 50 -0.57 -6.32 -18.30
N TYR A 51 -0.42 -7.41 -17.55
CA TYR A 51 0.80 -8.23 -17.59
C TYR A 51 1.05 -8.81 -18.98
N ARG A 52 0.02 -9.40 -19.60
CA ARG A 52 0.11 -10.03 -20.92
C ARG A 52 0.57 -9.07 -22.01
N VAL A 53 0.19 -7.80 -21.93
CA VAL A 53 0.62 -6.76 -22.88
C VAL A 53 1.94 -6.07 -22.48
N GLY A 54 2.61 -6.54 -21.43
CA GLY A 54 3.90 -6.01 -20.98
C GLY A 54 3.83 -4.68 -20.23
N PHE A 55 2.65 -4.26 -19.77
CA PHE A 55 2.47 -2.97 -19.09
C PHE A 55 3.07 -2.96 -17.67
N ALA A 56 2.84 -4.04 -16.91
CA ALA A 56 3.36 -4.18 -15.55
C ALA A 56 3.39 -5.64 -15.10
N GLU A 57 4.42 -6.02 -14.34
CA GLU A 57 4.48 -7.32 -13.70
C GLU A 57 3.40 -7.46 -12.62
N VAL A 58 2.81 -8.66 -12.48
CA VAL A 58 1.74 -8.91 -11.49
C VAL A 58 2.18 -8.59 -10.05
N ARG A 59 3.48 -8.79 -9.76
CA ARG A 59 4.12 -8.55 -8.45
C ARG A 59 4.34 -7.07 -8.11
N GLU A 60 4.31 -6.18 -9.10
CA GLU A 60 4.52 -4.74 -8.90
C GLU A 60 3.28 -4.04 -8.33
N TRP A 61 2.12 -4.68 -8.47
CA TRP A 61 0.87 -4.22 -7.87
C TRP A 61 0.85 -4.51 -6.37
N SER A 62 0.25 -3.62 -5.57
CA SER A 62 -0.01 -3.82 -4.12
C SER A 62 -0.85 -5.06 -3.85
N LYS A 63 -0.80 -5.69 -2.67
CA LYS A 63 -1.76 -6.77 -2.34
C LYS A 63 -3.22 -6.26 -2.46
N PRO A 64 -4.21 -7.11 -2.78
CA PRO A 64 -5.62 -6.70 -2.78
C PRO A 64 -6.00 -6.04 -1.44
N GLN A 65 -6.51 -4.82 -1.51
CA GLN A 65 -6.96 -4.05 -0.35
C GLN A 65 -8.49 -3.97 -0.36
N ALA A 66 -9.12 -4.15 0.80
CA ALA A 66 -10.55 -3.97 0.97
C ALA A 66 -10.90 -2.48 0.86
N THR A 67 -12.01 -2.16 0.21
CA THR A 67 -12.46 -0.78 -0.01
C THR A 67 -13.58 -0.35 0.94
N GLY A 68 -13.97 -1.22 1.88
CA GLY A 68 -15.14 -1.05 2.75
C GLY A 68 -16.47 -1.45 2.10
N ARG A 69 -16.48 -1.81 0.81
CA ARG A 69 -17.68 -2.36 0.13
C ARG A 69 -17.58 -3.87 -0.02
N VAL A 70 -18.73 -4.54 0.08
CA VAL A 70 -18.83 -5.99 -0.12
C VAL A 70 -18.41 -6.34 -1.55
N ASN A 71 -17.59 -7.37 -1.70
CA ASN A 71 -17.09 -7.86 -2.98
C ASN A 71 -16.35 -6.82 -3.83
N GLU A 72 -15.70 -5.84 -3.21
CA GLU A 72 -14.91 -4.83 -3.89
C GLU A 72 -13.49 -4.77 -3.30
N VAL A 73 -12.50 -4.84 -4.18
CA VAL A 73 -11.09 -4.70 -3.83
C VAL A 73 -10.45 -3.65 -4.73
N ILE A 74 -9.34 -3.11 -4.24
CA ILE A 74 -8.45 -2.25 -5.02
C ILE A 74 -7.05 -2.84 -5.06
N ARG A 75 -6.38 -2.67 -6.19
CA ARG A 75 -4.93 -2.89 -6.34
C ARG A 75 -4.30 -1.63 -6.95
N ILE A 76 -3.12 -1.29 -6.44
CA ILE A 76 -2.44 -0.03 -6.73
C ILE A 76 -1.08 -0.36 -7.33
N LEU A 77 -0.77 0.19 -8.50
CA LEU A 77 0.56 0.19 -9.09
C LEU A 77 1.17 1.58 -8.89
N THR A 78 2.34 1.66 -8.29
CA THR A 78 3.10 2.90 -8.14
C THR A 78 4.28 2.88 -9.10
N ARG A 79 4.43 3.94 -9.90
CA ARG A 79 5.54 4.17 -10.82
C ARG A 79 6.20 5.50 -10.47
N TYR A 80 7.49 5.60 -10.73
CA TYR A 80 8.24 6.85 -10.63
C TYR A 80 8.64 7.28 -12.03
N VAL A 81 8.17 8.45 -12.44
CA VAL A 81 8.46 9.07 -13.75
C VAL A 81 9.22 10.36 -13.52
N LEU A 82 9.98 10.84 -14.50
CA LEU A 82 10.57 12.17 -14.40
C LEU A 82 9.45 13.21 -14.49
N GLY A 83 9.37 14.12 -13.52
CA GLY A 83 8.53 15.31 -13.63
C GLY A 83 9.14 16.26 -14.66
N GLU A 84 8.30 16.89 -15.48
CA GLU A 84 8.74 17.89 -16.49
C GLU A 84 9.17 19.22 -15.85
#